data_AF-A0A9J6RNI1-F1
#
_entry.id   AF-A0A9J6RNI1-F1
#
_cell.length_a   1.000
_cell.length_b   1.000
_cell.length_c   1.000
_cell.angle_alpha   90.00
_cell.angle_beta   90.00
_cell.angle_gamma   90.00
#
_symmetry.space_group_name_H-M   'P 1'
#
loop_
_entity.id
_entity.type
_entity.pdbx_description
1 polymer ?
#
loop_
_entity_poly.entity_id
_entity_poly.type
_entity_poly.pdbx_seq_one_letter_code
_entity_poly.pdbx_strand_id
1 'polypeptide(L)' 'MVIRTAKKGAHIGSKFWGCTDYPKCRAIFNISQ' A
#
# COMPACT_ATOMS: atom_id res chain seq x y z
N MET A 1 1.93 10.09 -2.83
CA MET A 1 1.58 8.65 -2.78
C MET A 1 2.68 7.88 -3.48
N VAL A 2 2.99 6.67 -3.02
CA VAL A 2 4.04 5.79 -3.57
C VAL A 2 3.53 4.36 -3.69
N ILE A 3 3.93 3.64 -4.75
CA ILE A 3 3.56 2.23 -4.91
C ILE A 3 4.37 1.39 -3.93
N ARG A 4 3.68 0.58 -3.13
CA ARG A 4 4.27 -0.37 -2.19
C ARG A 4 3.72 -1.76 -2.46
N THR A 5 4.54 -2.77 -2.22
CA THR A 5 4.13 -4.18 -2.32
C THR A 5 3.86 -4.73 -0.93
N ALA A 6 2.70 -5.37 -0.75
CA ALA A 6 2.36 -6.01 0.50
C ALA A 6 3.27 -7.22 0.75
N LYS A 7 3.95 -7.22 1.90
CA LYS A 7 4.91 -8.27 2.29
C LYS A 7 4.30 -9.36 3.17
N LYS A 8 3.12 -9.12 3.76
CA LYS A 8 2.44 -10.04 4.72
C LYS A 8 0.91 -9.92 4.58
N GLY A 9 0.18 -10.99 4.93
CA GLY A 9 -1.30 -11.05 4.93
C GLY A 9 -1.92 -11.71 3.69
N ALA A 10 -3.23 -11.58 3.53
CA ALA A 10 -3.99 -12.20 2.43
C ALA A 10 -3.66 -11.62 1.03
N HIS A 11 -3.02 -10.44 0.98
CA HIS A 11 -2.68 -9.73 -0.25
C HIS A 11 -1.15 -9.69 -0.50
N ILE A 12 -0.38 -10.67 -0.01
CA ILE A 12 1.07 -10.74 -0.24
C ILE A 12 1.38 -10.70 -1.75
N GLY A 13 2.32 -9.85 -2.13
CA GLY A 13 2.71 -9.67 -3.53
C GLY A 13 1.88 -8.62 -4.29
N SER A 14 0.71 -8.25 -3.77
CA SER A 14 -0.11 -7.19 -4.38
C SER A 14 0.51 -5.81 -4.17
N LYS A 15 0.40 -4.97 -5.22
CA LYS A 15 0.81 -3.58 -5.17
C LYS A 15 -0.36 -2.71 -4.70
N PHE A 16 -0.07 -1.73 -3.87
CA PHE A 16 -1.02 -0.72 -3.42
C PHE A 16 -0.34 0.66 -3.39
N TRP A 17 -1.13 1.71 -3.55
CA TRP A 17 -0.68 3.07 -3.35
C TRP A 17 -0.69 3.37 -1.85
N GLY A 18 0.48 3.59 -1.28
CA GLY A 18 0.66 4.04 0.09
C GLY A 18 0.93 5.54 0.18
N CYS A 19 0.61 6.12 1.33
CA CYS A 19 1.04 7.48 1.64
C CYS A 19 2.57 7.59 1.76
N THR A 20 3.12 8.72 1.35
CA THR A 20 4.58 8.97 1.41
C THR A 20 5.03 9.15 2.86
N ASP A 21 4.22 9.81 3.69
CA ASP A 21 4.48 10.14 5.11
C ASP A 21 4.18 9.01 6.10
N TYR A 22 4.31 7.75 5.71
CA TYR A 22 4.18 6.65 6.69
C TYR A 22 5.32 6.72 7.72
N PRO A 23 5.06 6.61 9.04
CA PRO A 23 3.84 6.11 9.70
C PRO A 23 2.79 7.16 10.09
N LYS A 24 3.04 8.45 9.86
CA LYS A 24 2.11 9.56 10.17
C LYS A 24 0.83 9.48 9.33
N CYS A 25 0.96 9.01 8.09
CA CYS A 25 -0.14 8.82 7.16
C CYS A 25 -0.24 7.35 6.75
N ARG A 26 -1.38 6.71 7.04
CA ARG A 26 -1.64 5.27 6.79
C ARG A 26 -2.69 5.04 5.69
N ALA A 27 -3.04 6.08 4.93
CA ALA A 27 -3.93 5.94 3.79
C ALA A 27 -3.32 4.97 2.76
N ILE A 28 -4.15 4.03 2.32
CA ILE A 28 -3.84 3.07 1.27
C ILE A 28 -4.94 3.09 0.22
N PHE A 29 -4.54 3.02 -1.05
CA PHE A 29 -5.46 2.87 -2.18
C PHE A 29 -5.09 1.61 -2.93
N ASN A 30 -6.08 0.75 -3.15
CA ASN A 30 -5.88 -0.46 -3.94
C ASN A 30 -5.74 -0.09 -5.42
N ILE A 31 -4.81 -0.76 -6.11
CA ILE A 31 -4.57 -0.57 -7.54
C ILE A 31 -5.61 -1.34 -8.40
N SER A 32 -6.43 -2.20 -7.79
CA SER A 32 -7.52 -2.92 -8.46
C SER A 32 -8.75 -2.02 -8.64
N GLN A 33 -8.79 -1.32 -9.75
CA GLN A 33 -10.03 -0.98 -10.46
C GLN A 33 -10.04 -1.79 -11.76
#